data_AF-A0A0E3LGS3-F1
#
_entry.id   AF-A0A0E3LGS3-F1
#
_cell.length_a   1.000
_cell.length_b   1.000
_cell.length_c   1.000
_cell.angle_alpha   90.00
_cell.angle_beta   90.00
_cell.angle_gamma   90.00
#
_symmetry.space_group_name_H-M   'P 1'
#
loop_
_entity.id
_entity.type
_entity.pdbx_description
1 polymer ?
#
loop_
_entity_poly.entity_id
_entity_poly.type
_entity_poly.pdbx_seq_one_letter_code
_entity_poly.pdbx_strand_id
1 'polypeptide(L)'
;MPRSIETDESAVVSLPFRLTVSGILFAVILLLSFGYLYDFLDEAKEKAALDEISRLTAAAEQLSLRGEGSEVSLELRLPEGVSVDFGALPGRQDKWPADANDYCVHTGEKSTFYYSCASFSNPELNGPVFLGSGRHRLSLSTKLEPKFGRLFVIISENITLNKI
;
A
#
# COMPACT_ATOMS: atom_id res chain seq x y z
N MET A 1 -65.63 36.29 -29.61
CA MET A 1 -64.15 36.32 -29.70
C MET A 1 -63.59 35.27 -28.74
N PRO A 2 -63.02 34.15 -29.20
CA PRO A 2 -62.32 33.24 -28.31
C PRO A 2 -60.87 33.72 -28.12
N ARG A 3 -60.40 33.70 -26.88
CA ARG A 3 -59.02 34.01 -26.46
C ARG A 3 -58.15 32.81 -26.83
N SER A 4 -57.17 33.00 -27.71
CA SER A 4 -56.14 31.99 -27.97
C SER A 4 -55.25 31.84 -26.73
N ILE A 5 -55.18 30.63 -26.19
CA ILE A 5 -54.14 30.25 -25.23
C ILE A 5 -52.87 30.10 -26.07
N GLU A 6 -51.98 31.09 -26.01
CA GLU A 6 -50.61 30.93 -26.48
C GLU A 6 -49.99 29.79 -25.67
N THR A 7 -49.85 28.65 -26.32
CA THR A 7 -49.08 27.54 -25.78
C THR A 7 -47.62 27.96 -25.88
N ASP A 8 -46.96 28.15 -24.75
CA ASP A 8 -45.55 28.53 -24.69
C ASP A 8 -44.70 27.36 -25.23
N GLU A 9 -44.48 27.35 -26.55
CA GLU A 9 -43.73 26.31 -27.28
C GLU A 9 -42.26 26.24 -26.86
N SER A 10 -41.73 27.24 -26.16
CA SER A 10 -40.35 27.25 -25.65
C SER A 10 -40.08 26.16 -24.60
N ALA A 11 -41.12 25.76 -23.85
CA ALA A 11 -41.02 24.71 -22.84
C ALA A 11 -40.80 23.32 -23.47
N VAL A 12 -41.36 23.07 -24.65
CA VAL A 12 -41.27 21.78 -25.36
C VAL A 12 -39.94 21.67 -26.11
N VAL A 13 -39.47 22.76 -26.72
CA VAL A 13 -38.20 22.79 -27.46
C VAL A 13 -36.98 22.70 -26.52
N SER A 14 -37.10 23.19 -25.28
CA SER A 14 -36.02 23.10 -24.29
C SER A 14 -35.94 21.76 -23.54
N LEU A 15 -36.95 20.88 -23.66
CA LEU A 15 -36.98 19.57 -22.98
C LEU A 15 -35.83 18.62 -23.39
N PRO A 16 -35.54 18.38 -24.69
CA PRO A 16 -34.41 17.54 -25.10
C PRO A 16 -33.06 18.17 -24.74
N PHE A 17 -32.97 19.50 -24.74
CA PHE A 17 -31.77 20.22 -24.30
C PHE A 17 -31.51 20.04 -22.80
N ARG A 18 -32.54 20.21 -21.96
CA ARG A 18 -32.46 19.99 -20.50
C ARG A 18 -32.09 18.54 -20.17
N LEU A 19 -32.68 17.57 -20.87
CA LEU A 19 -32.33 16.15 -20.71
C LEU A 19 -30.86 15.87 -21.07
N THR A 20 -30.36 16.46 -22.16
CA THR A 20 -28.96 16.30 -22.59
C THR A 20 -28.00 16.91 -21.56
N VAL A 21 -28.27 18.13 -21.10
CA VAL A 21 -27.45 18.82 -20.10
C VAL A 21 -27.48 18.06 -18.76
N SER A 22 -28.65 17.63 -18.30
CA SER A 22 -28.76 16.82 -17.07
C SER A 22 -28.05 15.48 -17.21
N GLY A 23 -28.11 14.83 -18.38
CA GLY A 23 -27.38 13.59 -18.66
C GLY A 23 -25.86 13.77 -18.61
N ILE A 24 -25.34 14.82 -19.23
CA ILE A 24 -23.91 15.16 -19.17
C ILE A 24 -23.50 15.46 -17.72
N LEU A 25 -24.27 16.28 -17.00
CA LEU A 25 -23.98 16.61 -15.61
C LEU A 25 -23.94 15.35 -14.74
N PHE A 26 -24.91 14.45 -14.91
CA PHE A 26 -24.95 13.18 -14.19
C PHE A 26 -23.73 12.29 -14.53
N ALA A 27 -23.33 12.21 -15.79
CA ALA A 27 -22.14 11.46 -16.20
C ALA A 27 -20.86 12.03 -15.58
N VAL A 28 -20.72 13.35 -15.53
CA VAL A 28 -19.58 14.03 -14.87
C VAL A 28 -19.56 13.73 -13.38
N ILE A 29 -20.70 13.83 -12.69
CA ILE A 29 -20.81 13.53 -11.26
C ILE A 29 -20.44 12.06 -10.98
N LEU A 30 -20.93 11.13 -11.79
CA LEU A 30 -20.57 9.71 -11.66
C LEU A 30 -19.07 9.51 -11.82
N LEU A 31 -18.45 10.09 -12.86
CA LEU A 31 -17.02 9.95 -13.11
C LEU A 31 -16.18 10.49 -11.95
N LEU A 32 -16.52 11.66 -11.43
CA LEU A 32 -15.85 12.23 -10.25
C LEU A 32 -16.05 11.38 -8.99
N SER A 33 -17.25 10.82 -8.82
CA SER A 33 -17.58 9.96 -7.69
C SER A 33 -16.80 8.64 -7.73
N PHE A 34 -16.60 8.06 -8.92
CA PHE A 34 -15.77 6.87 -9.11
C PHE A 34 -14.29 7.14 -8.79
N GLY A 35 -13.75 8.28 -9.26
CA GLY A 35 -12.38 8.67 -8.93
C GLY A 35 -12.18 8.81 -7.41
N TYR A 36 -13.08 9.52 -6.74
CA TYR A 36 -13.03 9.68 -5.29
C TYR A 36 -13.16 8.36 -4.52
N LEU A 37 -14.05 7.47 -4.98
CA LEU A 37 -14.23 6.16 -4.35
C LEU A 37 -12.98 5.29 -4.50
N TYR A 38 -12.29 5.37 -5.65
CA TYR A 38 -11.07 4.64 -5.90
C TYR A 38 -9.94 5.10 -4.96
N ASP A 39 -9.71 6.41 -4.88
CA ASP A 39 -8.71 7.00 -3.97
C ASP A 39 -9.00 6.62 -2.50
N PHE A 40 -10.27 6.68 -2.10
CA PHE A 40 -10.69 6.28 -0.75
C PHE A 40 -10.41 4.80 -0.45
N LEU A 41 -10.62 3.91 -1.42
CA LEU A 41 -10.33 2.49 -1.27
C LEU A 41 -8.83 2.23 -1.16
N ASP A 42 -8.01 2.92 -1.95
CA ASP A 42 -6.56 2.80 -1.89
C ASP A 42 -6.02 3.32 -0.55
N GLU A 43 -6.54 4.44 -0.03
CA GLU A 43 -6.19 4.94 1.30
C GLU A 43 -6.60 3.95 2.41
N ALA A 44 -7.78 3.34 2.31
CA ALA A 44 -8.24 2.35 3.27
C ALA A 44 -7.36 1.09 3.27
N LYS A 45 -6.93 0.64 2.09
CA LYS A 45 -6.00 -0.50 1.94
C LYS A 45 -4.61 -0.17 2.50
N GLU A 46 -4.07 1.00 2.18
CA GLU A 46 -2.80 1.48 2.71
C GLU A 46 -2.83 1.51 4.24
N LYS A 47 -3.89 2.05 4.84
CA LYS A 47 -4.08 2.07 6.29
C LYS A 47 -4.15 0.68 6.91
N ALA A 48 -4.86 -0.26 6.29
CA ALA A 48 -4.94 -1.64 6.75
C ALA A 48 -3.58 -2.35 6.67
N ALA A 49 -2.80 -2.09 5.61
CA ALA A 49 -1.45 -2.60 5.47
C ALA A 49 -0.52 -2.02 6.55
N LEU A 50 -0.63 -0.73 6.85
CA LEU A 50 0.17 -0.08 7.89
C LEU A 50 -0.11 -0.64 9.29
N ASP A 51 -1.36 -0.99 9.60
CA ASP A 51 -1.69 -1.63 10.88
C ASP A 51 -0.93 -2.95 11.03
N GLU A 52 -0.91 -3.77 9.98
CA GLU A 52 -0.20 -5.04 9.95
C GLU A 52 1.33 -4.86 9.97
N ILE A 53 1.85 -3.92 9.17
CA ILE A 53 3.29 -3.60 9.12
C ILE A 53 3.76 -3.04 10.46
N SER A 54 2.93 -2.26 11.17
CA SER A 54 3.29 -1.70 12.48
C SER A 54 3.65 -2.79 13.50
N ARG A 55 2.96 -3.94 13.45
CA ARG A 55 3.25 -5.12 14.28
C ARG A 55 4.61 -5.71 13.93
N LEU A 56 4.92 -5.81 12.65
CA LEU A 56 6.21 -6.29 12.16
C LEU A 56 7.34 -5.34 12.58
N THR A 57 7.17 -4.02 12.40
CA THR A 57 8.20 -3.04 12.76
C THR A 57 8.42 -2.97 14.26
N ALA A 58 7.37 -3.08 15.07
CA ALA A 58 7.49 -3.13 16.53
C ALA A 58 8.24 -4.40 16.99
N ALA A 59 7.94 -5.56 16.39
CA ALA A 59 8.67 -6.79 16.66
C ALA A 59 10.15 -6.67 16.24
N ALA A 60 10.42 -6.10 15.07
CA ALA A 60 11.76 -5.85 14.56
C ALA A 60 12.58 -4.91 15.46
N GLU A 61 11.95 -3.85 15.99
CA GLU A 61 12.56 -2.94 16.96
C GLU A 61 12.90 -3.68 18.27
N GLN A 62 11.95 -4.46 18.81
CA GLN A 62 12.18 -5.25 20.02
C GLN A 62 13.30 -6.27 19.84
N LEU A 63 13.39 -6.92 18.68
CA LEU A 63 14.49 -7.81 18.35
C LEU A 63 15.82 -7.05 18.28
N SER A 64 15.83 -5.88 17.64
CA SER A 64 17.03 -5.05 17.48
C SER A 64 17.58 -4.60 18.85
N LEU A 65 16.71 -4.29 19.81
CA LEU A 65 17.09 -3.94 21.18
C LEU A 65 17.68 -5.12 21.97
N ARG A 66 17.30 -6.36 21.64
CA ARG A 66 17.84 -7.57 22.29
C ARG A 66 19.21 -7.99 21.74
N GLY A 67 19.59 -7.47 20.58
CA GLY A 67 20.87 -7.79 19.92
C GLY A 67 20.80 -9.03 19.04
N GLU A 68 21.96 -9.46 18.56
CA GLU A 68 22.14 -10.57 17.61
C GLU A 68 21.64 -11.92 18.16
N GLY A 69 21.11 -12.76 17.25
CA GLY A 69 20.65 -14.12 17.58
C GLY A 69 19.24 -14.18 18.17
N SER A 70 18.51 -13.06 18.16
CA SER A 70 17.10 -13.02 18.54
C SER A 70 16.23 -13.44 17.36
N GLU A 71 15.15 -14.20 17.61
CA GLU A 71 14.22 -14.65 16.57
C GLU A 71 12.76 -14.53 17.05
N VAL A 72 11.85 -14.16 16.14
CA VAL A 72 10.40 -14.23 16.35
C VAL A 72 9.69 -14.62 15.07
N SER A 73 8.66 -15.46 15.17
CA SER A 73 7.76 -15.74 14.06
C SER A 73 6.50 -14.90 14.16
N LEU A 74 6.04 -14.35 13.04
CA LEU A 74 4.81 -13.58 12.96
C LEU A 74 4.04 -13.89 11.67
N GLU A 75 2.73 -13.68 11.74
CA GLU A 75 1.84 -13.75 10.58
C GLU A 75 1.43 -12.33 10.21
N LEU A 76 1.64 -11.99 8.94
CA LEU A 76 1.32 -10.69 8.33
C LEU A 76 0.26 -10.92 7.25
N ARG A 77 -0.76 -10.06 7.19
CA ARG A 77 -1.79 -10.12 6.15
C ARG A 77 -1.88 -8.82 5.38
N LEU A 78 -1.34 -8.80 4.17
CA LEU A 78 -1.40 -7.63 3.30
C LEU A 78 -2.69 -7.64 2.46
N PRO A 79 -3.43 -6.52 2.39
CA PRO A 79 -4.61 -6.39 1.54
C PRO A 79 -4.33 -6.65 0.06
N GLU A 80 -5.37 -7.00 -0.70
CA GLU A 80 -5.24 -7.19 -2.15
C GLU A 80 -4.86 -5.90 -2.88
N GLY A 81 -3.87 -6.02 -3.77
CA GLY A 81 -3.31 -4.90 -4.52
C GLY A 81 -2.35 -4.03 -3.70
N VAL A 82 -1.95 -4.50 -2.51
CA VAL A 82 -0.89 -3.89 -1.71
C VAL A 82 0.34 -4.79 -1.68
N SER A 83 1.52 -4.20 -1.84
CA SER A 83 2.81 -4.85 -1.60
C SER A 83 3.75 -3.94 -0.82
N VAL A 84 4.80 -4.51 -0.23
CA VAL A 84 5.76 -3.77 0.57
C VAL A 84 7.19 -4.21 0.28
N ASP A 85 8.08 -3.24 0.14
CA ASP A 85 9.53 -3.41 0.10
C ASP A 85 10.13 -2.97 1.43
N PHE A 86 10.87 -3.85 2.10
CA PHE A 86 11.61 -3.57 3.32
C PHE A 86 13.10 -3.41 3.03
N GLY A 87 13.69 -2.36 3.60
CA GLY A 87 15.12 -2.13 3.56
C GLY A 87 15.61 -1.55 2.25
N ALA A 88 14.76 -1.00 1.38
CA ALA A 88 15.19 -0.21 0.24
C ALA A 88 14.12 0.79 -0.16
N LEU A 89 14.58 1.94 -0.66
CA LEU A 89 13.72 2.83 -1.42
C LEU A 89 13.62 2.34 -2.87
N PRO A 90 12.44 2.38 -3.50
CA PRO A 90 12.24 2.10 -4.92
C PRO A 90 13.25 2.82 -5.82
N GLY A 91 13.91 2.06 -6.69
CA GLY A 91 14.92 2.58 -7.62
C GLY A 91 16.24 3.01 -6.97
N ARG A 92 16.47 2.71 -5.68
CA ARG A 92 17.71 3.02 -4.94
C ARG A 92 18.37 1.80 -4.31
N GLN A 93 18.12 0.62 -4.87
CA GLN A 93 18.67 -0.66 -4.38
C GLN A 93 20.21 -0.66 -4.33
N ASP A 94 20.86 0.13 -5.18
CA ASP A 94 22.32 0.37 -5.20
C ASP A 94 22.83 1.10 -3.95
N LYS A 95 21.94 1.74 -3.18
CA LYS A 95 22.28 2.48 -1.97
C LYS A 95 22.12 1.67 -0.69
N TRP A 96 21.63 0.44 -0.78
CA TRP A 96 21.66 -0.50 0.34
C TRP A 96 23.12 -0.69 0.80
N PRO A 97 23.42 -0.66 2.11
CA PRO A 97 22.49 -0.65 3.24
C PRO A 97 22.13 0.73 3.81
N ALA A 98 22.48 1.84 3.16
CA ALA A 98 22.29 3.18 3.74
C ALA A 98 20.83 3.50 4.10
N ASP A 99 19.88 3.02 3.29
CA ASP A 99 18.43 3.16 3.43
C ASP A 99 17.74 1.90 3.99
N ALA A 100 18.49 1.00 4.64
CA ALA A 100 17.92 -0.25 5.16
C ALA A 100 16.89 -0.05 6.29
N ASN A 101 16.77 1.15 6.85
CA ASN A 101 15.72 1.50 7.81
C ASN A 101 14.37 1.81 7.15
N ASP A 102 14.38 2.05 5.84
CA ASP A 102 13.19 2.51 5.13
C ASP A 102 12.39 1.32 4.60
N TYR A 103 11.09 1.53 4.47
CA TYR A 103 10.20 0.61 3.77
C TYR A 103 9.22 1.39 2.90
N CYS A 104 8.78 0.76 1.81
CA CYS A 104 7.85 1.35 0.86
C CYS A 104 6.61 0.49 0.73
N VAL A 105 5.43 1.12 0.87
CA VAL A 105 4.14 0.47 0.64
C VAL A 105 3.63 0.91 -0.73
N HIS A 106 3.28 -0.06 -1.56
CA HIS A 106 2.74 0.14 -2.89
C HIS A 106 1.24 -0.20 -2.88
N THR A 107 0.41 0.74 -3.30
CA THR A 107 -1.04 0.55 -3.47
C THR A 107 -1.44 1.08 -4.83
N GLY A 108 -1.87 0.21 -5.74
CA GLY A 108 -2.17 0.61 -7.11
C GLY A 108 -0.96 1.26 -7.80
N GLU A 109 -1.11 2.51 -8.26
CA GLU A 109 -0.02 3.30 -8.87
C GLU A 109 0.76 4.15 -7.85
N LYS A 110 0.32 4.17 -6.58
CA LYS A 110 0.91 4.99 -5.52
C LYS A 110 1.97 4.20 -4.76
N SER A 111 3.08 4.87 -4.45
CA SER A 111 4.14 4.34 -3.57
C SER A 111 4.37 5.34 -2.44
N THR A 112 4.21 4.90 -1.20
CA THR A 112 4.41 5.74 0.00
C THR A 112 5.63 5.23 0.79
N PHE A 113 6.45 6.15 1.27
CA PHE A 113 7.69 5.84 1.99
C PHE A 113 7.53 6.03 3.49
N TYR A 114 8.12 5.12 4.25
CA TYR A 114 8.10 5.12 5.70
C TYR A 114 9.45 4.73 6.25
N TYR A 115 9.65 5.07 7.53
CA TYR A 115 10.87 4.82 8.27
C TYR A 115 10.62 3.82 9.40
N SER A 116 11.62 2.99 9.68
CA SER A 116 11.66 2.08 10.83
C SER A 116 12.95 2.26 11.64
N CYS A 117 12.84 2.11 12.96
CA CYS A 117 14.01 2.08 13.85
C CYS A 117 14.92 0.87 13.59
N ALA A 118 14.37 -0.24 13.07
CA ALA A 118 15.12 -1.44 12.70
C ALA A 118 15.65 -1.34 11.27
N SER A 119 16.77 -2.02 11.00
CA SER A 119 17.33 -2.13 9.64
C SER A 119 16.97 -3.48 9.05
N PHE A 120 16.40 -3.53 7.84
CA PHE A 120 15.93 -4.77 7.24
C PHE A 120 16.87 -5.29 6.16
N SER A 121 16.90 -6.61 6.01
CA SER A 121 17.56 -7.27 4.89
C SER A 121 16.96 -8.65 4.62
N ASN A 122 17.27 -9.18 3.45
CA ASN A 122 16.99 -10.56 3.08
C ASN A 122 17.90 -11.55 3.84
N PRO A 123 17.63 -12.87 3.75
CA PRO A 123 18.42 -13.89 4.44
C PRO A 123 19.91 -13.92 4.06
N GLU A 124 20.25 -13.43 2.88
CA GLU A 124 21.61 -13.38 2.36
C GLU A 124 22.40 -12.15 2.83
N LEU A 125 21.75 -11.21 3.54
CA LEU A 125 22.34 -9.92 3.94
C LEU A 125 22.93 -9.15 2.75
N ASN A 126 22.25 -9.17 1.61
CA ASN A 126 22.74 -8.51 0.39
C ASN A 126 21.70 -7.60 -0.28
N GLY A 127 20.53 -7.40 0.34
CA GLY A 127 19.51 -6.54 -0.24
C GLY A 127 18.20 -6.48 0.54
N PRO A 128 17.20 -5.81 -0.04
CA PRO A 128 15.87 -5.64 0.53
C PRO A 128 15.01 -6.92 0.46
N VAL A 129 13.82 -6.87 1.07
CA VAL A 129 12.82 -7.93 1.05
C VAL A 129 11.49 -7.41 0.52
N PHE A 130 10.94 -8.09 -0.47
CA PHE A 130 9.62 -7.80 -1.03
C PHE A 130 8.57 -8.76 -0.47
N LEU A 131 7.41 -8.24 -0.07
CA LEU A 131 6.21 -9.01 0.24
C LEU A 131 5.04 -8.54 -0.62
N GLY A 132 4.40 -9.48 -1.31
CA GLY A 132 3.22 -9.21 -2.14
C GLY A 132 1.93 -9.09 -1.33
N SER A 133 0.77 -9.09 -2.00
CA SER A 133 -0.51 -9.18 -1.32
C SER A 133 -0.75 -10.59 -0.75
N GLY A 134 -1.50 -10.68 0.34
CA GLY A 134 -1.94 -11.96 0.90
C GLY A 134 -1.38 -12.24 2.29
N ARG A 135 -1.34 -13.53 2.65
CA ARG A 135 -0.94 -13.98 3.97
C ARG A 135 0.50 -14.46 3.92
N HIS A 136 1.34 -13.90 4.78
CA HIS A 136 2.75 -14.22 4.91
C HIS A 136 3.03 -14.75 6.30
N ARG A 137 3.77 -15.86 6.38
CA ARG A 137 4.30 -16.38 7.62
C ARG A 137 5.79 -16.11 7.66
N LEU A 138 6.18 -15.14 8.46
CA LEU A 138 7.53 -14.60 8.47
C LEU A 138 8.29 -15.10 9.70
N SER A 139 9.55 -15.46 9.53
CA SER A 139 10.52 -15.49 10.64
C SER A 139 11.43 -14.27 10.54
N LEU A 140 11.44 -13.48 11.60
CA LEU A 140 12.34 -12.36 11.80
C LEU A 140 13.49 -12.81 12.69
N SER A 141 14.73 -12.60 12.26
CA SER A 141 15.90 -12.86 13.10
C SER A 141 16.90 -11.72 13.04
N THR A 142 17.73 -11.55 14.07
CA THR A 142 18.76 -10.52 14.08
C THR A 142 20.14 -11.08 13.77
N LYS A 143 20.86 -10.41 12.88
CA LYS A 143 22.24 -10.76 12.51
C LYS A 143 23.10 -9.52 12.39
N LEU A 144 24.33 -9.59 12.90
CA LEU A 144 25.29 -8.51 12.77
C LEU A 144 25.95 -8.60 11.38
N GLU A 145 25.91 -7.50 10.63
CA GLU A 145 26.64 -7.40 9.36
C GLU A 145 28.12 -7.10 9.65
N PRO A 146 29.04 -7.95 9.18
CA PRO A 146 30.43 -7.92 9.63
C PRO A 146 31.24 -6.73 9.08
N LYS A 147 30.77 -6.05 8.03
CA LYS A 147 31.55 -5.01 7.32
C LYS A 147 31.34 -3.63 7.93
N PHE A 148 30.11 -3.32 8.32
CA PHE A 148 29.68 -2.04 8.87
C PHE A 148 29.32 -2.14 10.36
N GLY A 149 29.26 -3.35 10.93
CA GLY A 149 28.91 -3.56 12.34
C GLY A 149 27.46 -3.21 12.65
N ARG A 150 26.60 -3.21 11.63
CA ARG A 150 25.19 -2.85 11.75
C ARG A 150 24.35 -4.09 12.01
N LEU A 151 23.42 -4.00 12.94
CA LEU A 151 22.46 -5.07 13.22
C LEU A 151 21.31 -5.00 12.21
N PHE A 152 21.05 -6.11 11.53
CA PHE A 152 19.91 -6.25 10.62
C PHE A 152 18.88 -7.21 11.19
N VAL A 153 17.62 -6.89 10.96
CA VAL A 153 16.49 -7.79 11.06
C VAL A 153 16.32 -8.46 9.70
N ILE A 154 16.67 -9.73 9.66
CA ILE A 154 16.48 -10.61 8.51
C ILE A 154 15.02 -11.03 8.46
N ILE A 155 14.36 -10.74 7.34
CA ILE A 155 13.01 -11.24 7.07
C ILE A 155 13.12 -12.46 6.17
N SER A 156 12.56 -13.59 6.62
CA SER A 156 12.45 -14.81 5.84
C SER A 156 11.00 -15.27 5.80
N GLU A 157 10.52 -15.65 4.61
CA GLU A 157 9.19 -16.23 4.47
C GLU A 157 9.27 -17.74 4.61
N ASN A 158 8.47 -18.31 5.51
CA ASN A 158 8.41 -19.74 5.72
C ASN A 158 7.43 -20.36 4.73
N ILE A 159 7.94 -20.82 3.58
CA ILE A 159 7.16 -21.40 2.46
C ILE A 159 6.55 -22.77 2.81
N THR A 160 6.68 -23.29 4.04
CA THR A 160 6.05 -24.58 4.41
C THR A 160 4.53 -24.45 4.54
N LEU A 161 3.81 -24.49 3.41
CA LEU A 161 2.54 -25.19 3.18
C LEU A 161 2.00 -24.82 1.79
N ASN A 162 2.48 -25.48 0.73
CA ASN A 162 1.75 -25.74 -0.52
C ASN A 162 2.44 -26.87 -1.33
N LYS A 163 2.64 -28.01 -0.67
CA LYS A 163 2.83 -29.30 -1.34
C LYS A 163 1.88 -30.31 -0.68
N ILE A 164 0.61 -30.25 -1.06
CA ILE A 164 -0.31 -31.39 -1.04
C ILE A 164 -1.04 -31.36 -2.37
#